data_AF-A0A815SGI2-F1
#
_entry.id   AF-A0A815SGI2-F1
#
_cell.length_a   1.000
_cell.length_b   1.000
_cell.length_c   1.000
_cell.angle_alpha   90.00
_cell.angle_beta   90.00
_cell.angle_gamma   90.00
#
_symmetry.space_group_name_H-M   'P 1'
#
loop_
_entity.id
_entity.type
_entity.pdbx_description
1 polymer ?
#
loop_
_entity_poly.entity_id
_entity_poly.type
_entity_poly.pdbx_seq_one_letter_code
_entity_poly.pdbx_strand_id
1 'polypeptide(L)'
;MGSAHSRSALRTKTHSLCFNLGLPSLFVAINPADIHSAVALYFAGVDLDLDRVLPEVLRTSYERAQIIATHPVATTKFFNCLIKSILKCLVLGGVLGQTKAYFGTVESQGRGSLHLHLLIWLKHEYTPAQLKENIQNQDFRDNLLKYLEDVVKEDLDLSRGVKSIEQQRVTNSIDNAIEKSRKLVLRCYNMIASQQEVSGVQVASYLMNYDNHYTIHNYIQKSFSYLD
;
A
#
# COMPACT_ATOMS: atom_id res chain seq x y z
N MET A 1 -14.53 -1.44 9.48
CA MET A 1 -13.80 -1.58 8.20
C MET A 1 -13.66 -3.06 7.87
N GLY A 2 -13.64 -3.46 6.60
CA GLY A 2 -13.28 -4.83 6.21
C GLY A 2 -14.40 -5.87 6.22
N SER A 3 -15.67 -5.49 6.45
CA SER A 3 -16.80 -6.43 6.30
C SER A 3 -17.00 -6.80 4.82
N ALA A 4 -17.57 -7.98 4.56
CA ALA A 4 -17.90 -8.42 3.20
C ALA A 4 -18.79 -7.40 2.46
N HIS A 5 -19.76 -6.81 3.16
CA HIS A 5 -20.60 -5.73 2.63
C HIS A 5 -19.78 -4.50 2.23
N SER A 6 -18.89 -4.00 3.10
CA SER A 6 -18.06 -2.83 2.79
C SER A 6 -17.14 -3.06 1.59
N ARG A 7 -16.55 -4.25 1.46
CA ARG A 7 -15.74 -4.63 0.30
C ARG A 7 -16.56 -4.70 -0.98
N SER A 8 -17.79 -5.25 -0.91
CA SER A 8 -18.70 -5.29 -2.05
C SER A 8 -19.08 -3.88 -2.53
N ALA A 9 -19.41 -2.97 -1.61
CA ALA A 9 -19.73 -1.58 -1.93
C ALA A 9 -18.55 -0.84 -2.61
N LEU A 10 -17.34 -0.98 -2.07
CA LEU A 10 -16.13 -0.38 -2.68
C LEU A 10 -15.85 -0.98 -4.07
N ARG A 11 -16.04 -2.29 -4.23
CA ARG A 11 -15.88 -2.96 -5.52
C ARG A 11 -16.86 -2.44 -6.57
N THR A 12 -18.11 -2.21 -6.21
CA THR A 12 -19.11 -1.61 -7.11
C THR A 12 -18.68 -0.22 -7.56
N LYS A 13 -18.12 0.60 -6.66
CA LYS A 13 -17.55 1.91 -7.03
C LYS A 13 -16.40 1.77 -8.03
N THR A 14 -15.46 0.86 -7.81
CA THR A 14 -14.37 0.57 -8.75
C THR A 14 -14.90 0.13 -10.12
N HIS A 15 -15.87 -0.80 -10.16
CA HIS A 15 -16.48 -1.23 -11.42
C HIS A 15 -17.17 -0.09 -12.16
N SER A 16 -17.83 0.82 -11.45
CA SER A 16 -18.46 1.99 -12.07
C SER A 16 -17.44 2.94 -12.70
N LEU A 17 -16.23 3.10 -12.11
CA LEU A 17 -15.15 3.85 -12.75
C LEU A 17 -14.64 3.12 -13.99
N CYS A 18 -14.44 1.81 -13.91
CA CYS A 18 -14.02 1.01 -15.07
C CYS A 18 -15.01 1.12 -16.23
N PHE A 19 -16.30 1.09 -15.93
CA PHE A 19 -17.36 1.23 -16.93
C PHE A 19 -17.36 2.61 -17.60
N ASN A 20 -17.17 3.69 -16.83
CA ASN A 20 -17.23 5.05 -17.37
C ASN A 20 -15.91 5.55 -17.99
N LEU A 21 -14.77 5.08 -17.49
CA LEU A 21 -13.44 5.61 -17.82
C LEU A 21 -12.54 4.61 -18.55
N GLY A 22 -12.98 3.36 -18.72
CA GLY A 22 -12.14 2.27 -19.19
C GLY A 22 -11.25 1.69 -18.08
N LEU A 23 -10.26 0.89 -18.44
CA LEU A 23 -9.35 0.28 -17.47
C LEU A 23 -8.39 1.33 -16.86
N PRO A 24 -7.98 1.15 -15.59
CA PRO A 24 -6.99 2.02 -14.97
C PRO A 24 -5.64 1.93 -15.71
N SER A 25 -4.94 3.05 -15.79
CA SER A 25 -3.62 3.16 -16.41
C SER A 25 -2.52 2.59 -15.51
N LEU A 26 -2.65 2.76 -14.20
CA LEU A 26 -1.68 2.29 -13.21
C LEU A 26 -2.37 1.59 -12.03
N PHE A 27 -1.73 0.54 -11.52
CA PHE A 27 -2.04 -0.09 -10.24
C PHE A 27 -0.83 0.05 -9.32
N VAL A 28 -1.00 0.74 -8.21
CA VAL A 28 0.07 1.10 -7.27
C VAL A 28 -0.27 0.58 -5.88
N ALA A 29 0.67 -0.12 -5.26
CA ALA A 29 0.57 -0.50 -3.85
C ALA A 29 1.55 0.36 -3.04
N ILE A 30 1.04 1.19 -2.14
CA ILE A 30 1.85 1.99 -1.23
C ILE A 30 1.90 1.26 0.10
N ASN A 31 3.09 0.77 0.45
CA ASN A 31 3.33 0.04 1.70
C ASN A 31 4.41 0.73 2.55
N PRO A 32 4.06 1.76 3.32
CA PRO A 32 5.01 2.47 4.15
C PRO A 32 5.63 1.55 5.22
N ALA A 33 6.95 1.62 5.37
CA ALA A 33 7.65 0.96 6.46
C ALA A 33 7.73 1.88 7.69
N ASP A 34 6.72 1.78 8.54
CA ASP A 34 6.60 2.52 9.81
C ASP A 34 7.81 2.34 10.75
N ILE A 35 8.33 1.11 10.87
CA ILE A 35 9.52 0.78 11.70
C ILE A 35 10.77 1.58 11.28
N HIS A 36 10.86 2.02 10.03
CA HIS A 36 12.01 2.74 9.50
C HIS A 36 11.74 4.23 9.26
N SER A 37 10.57 4.72 9.66
CA SER A 37 10.15 6.09 9.43
C SER A 37 10.47 6.99 10.63
N ALA A 38 11.33 7.99 10.43
CA ALA A 38 11.58 9.03 11.42
C ALA A 38 10.30 9.78 11.79
N VAL A 39 9.40 10.01 10.82
CA VAL A 39 8.09 10.66 11.06
C VAL A 39 7.19 9.80 11.94
N ALA A 40 7.22 8.47 11.79
CA ALA A 40 6.46 7.57 12.64
C ALA A 40 6.98 7.59 14.09
N LEU A 41 8.30 7.61 14.27
CA LEU A 41 8.93 7.74 15.58
C LEU A 41 8.64 9.09 16.24
N TYR A 42 8.68 10.18 15.46
CA TYR A 42 8.33 11.52 15.94
C TYR A 42 6.89 11.54 16.46
N PHE A 43 5.94 10.97 15.72
CA PHE A 43 4.55 10.84 16.21
C PHE A 43 4.42 9.93 17.43
N ALA A 44 5.35 9.01 17.65
CA ALA A 44 5.43 8.16 18.85
C ALA A 44 6.08 8.89 20.04
N GLY A 45 6.47 10.15 19.89
CA GLY A 45 7.07 10.97 20.95
C GLY A 45 8.57 10.77 21.14
N VAL A 46 9.26 10.16 20.16
CA VAL A 46 10.72 10.14 20.16
C VAL A 46 11.22 11.54 19.84
N ASP A 47 12.11 12.07 20.68
CA ASP A 47 12.75 13.36 20.48
C ASP A 47 13.67 13.30 19.24
N LEU A 48 13.17 13.88 18.14
CA LEU A 48 13.78 13.83 16.83
C LEU A 48 13.66 15.19 16.17
N ASP A 49 14.80 15.69 15.69
CA ASP A 49 14.84 16.75 14.70
C ASP A 49 14.55 16.15 13.31
N LEU A 50 13.37 16.44 12.76
CA LEU A 50 12.97 15.94 11.44
C LEU A 50 13.76 16.60 10.29
N ASP A 51 14.32 17.78 10.50
CA ASP A 51 15.18 18.45 9.51
C ASP A 51 16.61 17.90 9.54
N ARG A 52 17.00 17.27 10.65
CA ARG A 52 18.33 16.68 10.85
C ARG A 52 18.27 15.31 11.53
N VAL A 53 17.77 14.32 10.79
CA VAL A 53 17.69 12.94 11.28
C VAL A 53 19.08 12.29 11.30
N LEU A 54 19.66 12.17 12.49
CA LEU A 54 20.94 11.50 12.72
C LEU A 54 20.74 9.99 12.95
N PRO A 55 21.52 9.09 12.30
CA PRO A 55 21.38 7.64 12.46
C PRO A 55 21.51 7.15 13.90
N GLU A 56 22.31 7.83 14.72
CA GLU A 56 22.53 7.49 16.13
C GLU A 56 21.26 7.66 16.98
N VAL A 57 20.38 8.59 16.59
CA VAL A 57 19.12 8.89 17.31
C VAL A 57 18.00 7.92 16.90
N LEU A 58 18.12 7.26 15.75
CA LEU A 58 17.12 6.34 15.21
C LEU A 58 17.06 4.98 15.93
N ARG A 59 17.88 4.75 16.97
CA ARG A 59 17.94 3.50 17.76
C ARG A 59 18.16 2.26 16.88
N THR A 60 18.15 1.07 17.48
CA THR A 60 18.21 -0.18 16.69
C THR A 60 16.88 -0.49 16.02
N SER A 61 16.88 -1.32 14.96
CA SER A 61 15.63 -1.77 14.30
C SER A 61 14.66 -2.47 15.26
N TYR A 62 15.20 -3.21 16.24
CA TYR A 62 14.39 -3.90 17.24
C TYR A 62 13.70 -2.90 18.18
N GLU A 63 14.44 -1.94 18.72
CA GLU A 63 13.86 -0.91 19.58
C GLU A 63 12.80 -0.07 18.86
N ARG A 64 13.04 0.30 17.60
CA ARG A 64 12.03 0.99 16.78
C ARG A 64 10.77 0.15 16.63
N ALA A 65 10.90 -1.15 16.36
CA ALA A 65 9.75 -2.04 16.25
C ALA A 65 8.95 -2.11 17.57
N GLN A 66 9.62 -2.13 18.72
CA GLN A 66 8.95 -2.09 20.04
C GLN A 66 8.19 -0.78 20.26
N ILE A 67 8.79 0.36 19.89
CA ILE A 67 8.13 1.68 19.97
C ILE A 67 6.89 1.69 19.07
N ILE A 68 7.02 1.32 17.79
CA ILE A 68 5.91 1.33 16.84
C ILE A 68 4.78 0.38 17.27
N ALA A 69 5.11 -0.81 17.76
CA ALA A 69 4.13 -1.78 18.24
C ALA A 69 3.32 -1.26 19.45
N THR A 70 3.92 -0.42 20.30
CA THR A 70 3.25 0.15 21.48
C THR A 70 2.52 1.46 21.19
N HIS A 71 2.67 2.05 19.99
CA HIS A 71 2.09 3.35 19.61
C HIS A 71 1.23 3.28 18.35
N PRO A 72 0.12 2.51 18.33
CA PRO A 72 -0.71 2.34 17.13
C PRO A 72 -1.27 3.66 16.59
N VAL A 73 -1.59 4.63 17.45
CA VAL A 73 -2.06 5.97 17.07
C VAL A 73 -0.98 6.75 16.31
N ALA A 74 0.28 6.63 16.71
CA ALA A 74 1.39 7.29 16.01
C ALA A 74 1.55 6.73 14.59
N THR A 75 1.50 5.41 14.45
CA THR A 75 1.54 4.71 13.16
C THR A 75 0.37 5.11 12.26
N THR A 76 -0.84 5.23 12.82
CA THR A 76 -2.02 5.70 12.11
C THR A 76 -1.86 7.15 11.61
N LYS A 77 -1.35 8.06 12.45
CA LYS A 77 -1.06 9.46 12.05
C LYS A 77 -0.03 9.52 10.93
N PHE A 78 1.07 8.76 11.07
CA PHE A 78 2.10 8.64 10.05
C PHE A 78 1.51 8.19 8.72
N PHE A 79 0.78 7.07 8.72
CA PHE A 79 0.17 6.53 7.52
C PHE A 79 -0.75 7.55 6.84
N ASN A 80 -1.69 8.14 7.59
CA ASN A 80 -2.63 9.12 7.04
C ASN A 80 -1.93 10.37 6.49
N CYS A 81 -0.93 10.90 7.20
CA CYS A 81 -0.14 12.05 6.76
C CYS A 81 0.60 11.74 5.44
N LEU A 82 1.26 10.58 5.38
CA LEU A 82 2.02 10.14 4.21
C LEU A 82 1.09 9.91 3.01
N ILE A 83 -0.01 9.18 3.19
CA ILE A 83 -0.95 8.89 2.09
C ILE A 83 -1.57 10.18 1.55
N LYS A 84 -2.00 11.11 2.40
CA LYS A 84 -2.54 12.41 1.94
C LYS A 84 -1.50 13.21 1.17
N SER A 85 -0.24 13.19 1.62
CA SER A 85 0.87 13.84 0.93
C SER A 85 1.15 13.20 -0.43
N ILE A 86 1.15 11.87 -0.51
CA ILE A 86 1.37 11.15 -1.78
C ILE A 86 0.24 11.43 -2.77
N LEU A 87 -1.02 11.34 -2.34
CA LEU A 87 -2.17 11.62 -3.20
C LEU A 87 -2.14 13.07 -3.70
N LYS A 88 -1.81 14.03 -2.84
CA LYS A 88 -1.75 15.45 -3.22
C LYS A 88 -0.58 15.73 -4.16
N CYS A 89 0.63 15.32 -3.80
CA CYS A 89 1.84 15.74 -4.50
C CYS A 89 2.16 14.88 -5.70
N LEU A 90 2.04 13.55 -5.61
CA LEU A 90 2.39 12.66 -6.72
C LEU A 90 1.22 12.44 -7.67
N VAL A 91 0.05 12.10 -7.14
CA VAL A 91 -1.11 11.72 -7.98
C VAL A 91 -1.78 12.97 -8.55
N LEU A 92 -2.21 13.90 -7.69
CA LEU A 92 -2.88 15.13 -8.13
C LEU A 92 -1.90 16.17 -8.66
N GLY A 93 -0.65 16.16 -8.19
CA GLY A 93 0.43 17.01 -8.73
C GLY A 93 0.93 16.55 -10.11
N GLY A 94 0.50 15.38 -10.60
CA GLY A 94 0.74 14.95 -11.97
C GLY A 94 2.12 14.36 -12.23
N VAL A 95 2.85 13.95 -11.19
CA VAL A 95 4.17 13.32 -11.32
C VAL A 95 4.07 12.02 -12.12
N LEU A 96 3.00 11.25 -11.92
CA LEU A 96 2.71 10.03 -12.66
C LEU A 96 2.00 10.30 -14.01
N GLY A 97 1.98 11.56 -14.47
CA GLY A 97 1.13 12.03 -15.56
C GLY A 97 -0.17 12.67 -15.07
N GLN A 98 -0.89 13.35 -15.97
CA GLN A 98 -2.11 14.07 -15.63
C GLN A 98 -3.21 13.09 -15.18
N THR A 99 -3.61 13.15 -13.92
CA THR A 99 -4.63 12.25 -13.35
C THR A 99 -6.04 12.64 -13.80
N LYS A 100 -6.77 11.68 -14.38
CA LYS A 100 -8.21 11.77 -14.69
C LYS A 100 -9.06 11.27 -13.52
N ALA A 101 -8.65 10.18 -12.88
CA ALA A 101 -9.32 9.61 -11.72
C ALA A 101 -8.34 8.78 -10.86
N TYR A 102 -8.67 8.61 -9.58
CA TYR A 102 -8.08 7.55 -8.77
C TYR A 102 -9.09 6.95 -7.79
N PHE A 103 -8.82 5.71 -7.39
CA PHE A 103 -9.56 5.02 -6.36
C PHE A 103 -8.61 4.18 -5.52
N GLY A 104 -8.50 4.50 -4.23
CA GLY A 104 -7.63 3.83 -3.28
C GLY A 104 -8.39 3.15 -2.16
N THR A 105 -7.96 1.96 -1.73
CA THR A 105 -8.51 1.24 -0.57
C THR A 105 -7.43 0.94 0.45
N VAL A 106 -7.75 1.16 1.73
CA VAL A 106 -6.83 0.91 2.84
C VAL A 106 -7.07 -0.47 3.42
N GLU A 107 -5.99 -1.24 3.57
CA GLU A 107 -6.01 -2.58 4.15
C GLU A 107 -4.87 -2.76 5.16
N SER A 108 -5.01 -3.70 6.10
CA SER A 108 -3.90 -4.07 6.99
C SER A 108 -3.06 -5.13 6.31
N GLN A 109 -1.74 -4.96 6.37
CA GLN A 109 -0.80 -5.97 5.96
C GLN A 109 -0.68 -7.06 7.04
N GLY A 110 -0.12 -8.23 6.70
CA GLY A 110 0.14 -9.34 7.62
C GLY A 110 1.06 -9.02 8.82
N ARG A 111 1.64 -7.80 8.89
CA ARG A 111 2.42 -7.29 10.04
C ARG A 111 1.67 -6.24 10.88
N GLY A 112 0.38 -6.01 10.61
CA GLY A 112 -0.48 -5.06 11.31
C GLY A 112 -0.41 -3.60 10.82
N SER A 113 0.60 -3.23 10.03
CA SER A 113 0.71 -1.91 9.40
C SER A 113 -0.32 -1.72 8.28
N LEU A 114 -0.76 -0.48 8.06
CA LEU A 114 -1.66 -0.14 6.96
C LEU A 114 -0.91 -0.03 5.63
N HIS A 115 -1.55 -0.43 4.54
CA HIS A 115 -1.11 -0.18 3.17
C HIS A 115 -2.28 0.30 2.31
N LEU A 116 -1.98 0.99 1.22
CA LEU A 116 -2.96 1.50 0.27
C LEU A 116 -2.81 0.77 -1.07
N HIS A 117 -3.88 0.16 -1.55
CA HIS A 117 -4.02 -0.24 -2.95
C HIS A 117 -4.67 0.89 -3.73
N LEU A 118 -4.03 1.35 -4.81
CA LEU A 118 -4.45 2.53 -5.57
C LEU A 118 -4.56 2.20 -7.05
N LEU A 119 -5.72 2.49 -7.64
CA LEU A 119 -5.95 2.49 -9.08
C LEU A 119 -5.93 3.93 -9.57
N ILE A 120 -5.20 4.20 -10.65
CA ILE A 120 -5.08 5.55 -11.24
C ILE A 120 -5.42 5.48 -12.72
N TRP A 121 -6.30 6.38 -13.16
CA TRP A 121 -6.58 6.65 -14.57
C TRP A 121 -5.87 7.94 -14.96
N LEU A 122 -4.94 7.83 -15.89
CA LEU A 122 -4.26 8.98 -16.48
C LEU A 122 -5.06 9.53 -17.65
N LYS A 123 -4.85 10.80 -17.97
CA LYS A 123 -5.49 11.46 -19.11
C LYS A 123 -4.72 11.10 -20.38
N HIS A 124 -5.07 9.96 -20.96
CA HIS A 124 -4.66 9.55 -22.31
C HIS A 124 -5.86 9.02 -23.09
N GLU A 125 -5.76 9.04 -24.42
CA GLU A 125 -6.85 8.62 -25.32
C GLU A 125 -6.70 7.17 -25.79
N TYR A 126 -5.58 6.52 -25.45
CA TYR A 126 -5.33 5.16 -25.91
C TYR A 126 -6.15 4.10 -25.18
N THR A 127 -6.87 3.30 -25.95
CA THR A 127 -7.40 2.00 -25.50
C THR A 127 -6.28 0.96 -25.38
N PRO A 128 -6.47 -0.16 -24.64
CA PRO A 128 -5.48 -1.24 -24.60
C PRO A 128 -5.09 -1.79 -25.97
N ALA A 129 -6.03 -1.85 -26.92
CA ALA A 129 -5.76 -2.29 -28.29
C ALA A 129 -4.85 -1.29 -29.03
N GLN A 130 -5.14 0.01 -28.91
CA GLN A 130 -4.30 1.06 -29.48
C GLN A 130 -2.92 1.12 -28.82
N LEU A 131 -2.80 0.91 -27.51
CA LEU A 131 -1.48 0.81 -26.87
C LEU A 131 -0.67 -0.34 -27.47
N LYS A 132 -1.29 -1.51 -27.67
CA LYS A 132 -0.64 -2.68 -28.28
C LYS A 132 -0.17 -2.41 -29.70
N GLU A 133 -0.96 -1.67 -30.48
CA GLU A 133 -0.62 -1.26 -31.84
C GLU A 133 0.50 -0.20 -31.86
N ASN A 134 0.39 0.84 -31.03
CA ASN A 134 1.39 1.91 -30.95
C ASN A 134 2.74 1.42 -30.45
N ILE A 135 2.78 0.38 -29.61
CA ILE A 135 4.03 -0.27 -29.20
C ILE A 135 4.83 -0.79 -30.42
N GLN A 136 4.22 -1.07 -31.56
CA GLN A 136 4.96 -1.46 -32.77
C GLN A 136 5.80 -0.32 -33.35
N ASN A 137 5.39 0.94 -33.13
CA ASN A 137 6.17 2.12 -33.50
C ASN A 137 7.38 2.28 -32.55
N GLN A 138 8.58 2.39 -33.11
CA GLN A 138 9.81 2.48 -32.33
C GLN A 138 9.86 3.73 -31.45
N ASP A 139 9.56 4.91 -31.99
CA ASP A 139 9.60 6.17 -31.24
C ASP A 139 8.62 6.16 -30.07
N PHE A 140 7.41 5.61 -30.26
CA PHE A 140 6.44 5.48 -29.18
C PHE A 140 6.96 4.56 -28.07
N ARG A 141 7.52 3.42 -28.45
CA ARG A 141 8.07 2.43 -27.52
C ARG A 141 9.21 3.02 -26.70
N ASP A 142 10.13 3.73 -27.34
CA ASP A 142 11.30 4.33 -26.69
C ASP A 142 10.88 5.45 -25.73
N ASN A 143 9.90 6.27 -26.11
CA ASN A 143 9.33 7.29 -25.21
C ASN A 143 8.56 6.67 -24.03
N LEU A 144 7.82 5.58 -24.26
CA LEU A 144 7.12 4.87 -23.19
C LEU A 144 8.12 4.26 -22.19
N LEU A 145 9.20 3.65 -22.68
CA LEU A 145 10.29 3.14 -21.84
C LEU A 145 10.91 4.26 -21.00
N LYS A 146 11.26 5.38 -21.63
CA LYS A 146 11.82 6.53 -20.93
C LYS A 146 10.88 7.06 -19.82
N TYR A 147 9.58 7.10 -20.09
CA TYR A 147 8.59 7.45 -19.07
C TYR A 147 8.55 6.43 -17.93
N LEU A 148 8.55 5.12 -18.24
CA LEU A 148 8.53 4.08 -17.22
C LEU A 148 9.80 4.06 -16.37
N GLU A 149 10.97 4.29 -16.96
CA GLU A 149 12.26 4.36 -16.26
C GLU A 149 12.38 5.59 -15.34
N ASP A 150 11.73 6.70 -15.70
CA ASP A 150 11.67 7.91 -14.87
C ASP A 150 10.75 7.72 -13.65
N VAL A 151 9.64 6.99 -13.82
CA VAL A 151 8.62 6.79 -12.79
C VAL A 151 8.87 5.55 -11.92
N VAL A 152 9.40 4.47 -12.50
CA VAL A 152 9.62 3.19 -11.84
C VAL A 152 11.10 3.00 -11.60
N LYS A 153 11.48 3.01 -10.31
CA LYS A 153 12.84 2.70 -9.88
C LYS A 153 12.82 1.61 -8.83
N GLU A 154 13.56 0.55 -9.10
CA GLU A 154 13.88 -0.48 -8.11
C GLU A 154 15.24 -0.14 -7.49
N ASP A 155 15.27 0.02 -6.17
CA ASP A 155 16.51 0.21 -5.42
C ASP A 155 16.75 -1.02 -4.54
N LEU A 156 17.84 -1.72 -4.81
CA LEU A 156 18.31 -2.81 -3.97
C LEU A 156 19.35 -2.22 -3.03
N ASP A 157 18.98 -2.03 -1.77
CA ASP A 157 19.96 -1.78 -0.72
C ASP A 157 20.79 -3.06 -0.51
N LEU A 158 21.85 -3.22 -1.31
CA LEU A 158 22.75 -4.37 -1.33
C LEU A 158 23.32 -4.66 0.07
N SER A 159 23.43 -3.65 0.93
CA SER A 159 23.90 -3.79 2.31
C SER A 159 22.93 -4.60 3.20
N ARG A 160 21.63 -4.61 2.87
CA ARG A 160 20.59 -5.39 3.56
C ARG A 160 20.42 -6.79 2.96
N GLY A 161 20.54 -6.91 1.63
CA GLY A 161 20.35 -8.19 0.92
C GLY A 161 21.37 -9.27 1.28
N VAL A 162 22.64 -8.88 1.48
CA VAL A 162 23.72 -9.84 1.83
C VAL A 162 23.51 -10.42 3.25
N LYS A 163 23.07 -9.60 4.21
CA LYS A 163 22.80 -10.07 5.59
C LYS A 163 21.65 -11.07 5.69
N SER A 164 20.63 -10.96 4.84
CA SER A 164 19.51 -11.92 4.81
C SER A 164 19.88 -13.29 4.24
N ILE A 165 20.89 -13.38 3.37
CA ILE A 165 21.31 -14.64 2.74
C ILE A 165 22.25 -15.43 3.66
N GLU A 166 23.07 -14.75 4.47
CA GLU A 166 23.98 -15.41 5.42
C GLU A 166 23.26 -16.04 6.63
N GLN A 167 22.10 -15.50 7.06
CA GLN A 167 21.32 -16.07 8.17
C GLN A 167 20.51 -17.34 7.81
N GLN A 168 20.37 -17.68 6.52
CA GLN A 168 19.63 -18.87 6.09
C GLN A 168 20.50 -20.13 5.91
N ARG A 169 21.80 -20.07 6.20
CA ARG A 169 22.74 -21.19 5.99
C ARG A 169 23.27 -21.87 7.26
N VAL A 170 22.45 -21.98 8.30
CA VAL A 170 22.62 -22.94 9.42
C VAL A 170 21.18 -23.22 9.90
N THR A 171 20.55 -24.40 9.77
CA THR A 171 20.97 -25.76 10.13
C THR A 171 20.02 -26.72 9.41
N ASN A 172 20.53 -27.73 8.71
CA ASN A 172 19.72 -28.90 8.32
C ASN A 172 19.95 -30.01 9.33
N SER A 173 18.88 -30.77 9.63
CA SER A 173 18.79 -32.02 10.39
C SER A 173 18.15 -31.89 11.78
N ILE A 174 16.81 -31.75 11.84
CA ILE A 174 15.81 -32.58 12.61
C ILE A 174 14.39 -32.24 12.05
N ASP A 175 14.10 -32.59 10.79
CA ASP A 175 13.16 -31.76 9.98
C ASP A 175 11.84 -32.41 9.50
N ASN A 176 11.25 -33.40 10.18
CA ASN A 176 9.96 -33.94 9.72
C ASN A 176 8.79 -33.79 10.70
N ALA A 177 8.98 -34.06 11.99
CA ALA A 177 7.91 -33.88 12.98
C ALA A 177 7.78 -32.42 13.44
N ILE A 178 8.90 -31.78 13.77
CA ILE A 178 8.94 -30.36 14.14
C ILE A 178 8.49 -29.50 12.97
N GLU A 179 8.92 -29.81 11.75
CA GLU A 179 8.52 -29.05 10.55
C GLU A 179 7.03 -29.22 10.22
N LYS A 180 6.45 -30.41 10.43
CA LYS A 180 4.99 -30.60 10.35
C LYS A 180 4.25 -29.81 11.42
N SER A 181 4.76 -29.77 12.65
CA SER A 181 4.20 -28.96 13.74
C SER A 181 4.31 -27.46 13.45
N ARG A 182 5.44 -26.98 12.90
CA ARG A 182 5.62 -25.59 12.45
C ARG A 182 4.66 -25.24 11.33
N LYS A 183 4.50 -26.12 10.33
CA LYS A 183 3.53 -25.94 9.24
C LYS A 183 2.09 -25.97 9.74
N LEU A 184 1.77 -26.80 10.73
CA LEU A 184 0.45 -26.83 11.35
C LEU A 184 0.18 -25.56 12.15
N VAL A 185 1.12 -25.12 13.00
CA VAL A 185 1.02 -23.85 13.72
C VAL A 185 0.93 -22.67 12.76
N LEU A 186 1.69 -22.68 11.66
CA LEU A 186 1.61 -21.67 10.61
C LEU A 186 0.25 -21.71 9.89
N ARG A 187 -0.32 -22.89 9.63
CA ARG A 187 -1.68 -23.03 9.07
C ARG A 187 -2.74 -22.55 10.06
N CYS A 188 -2.60 -22.87 11.34
CA CYS A 188 -3.48 -22.37 12.41
C CYS A 188 -3.36 -20.87 12.56
N TYR A 189 -2.14 -20.31 12.56
CA TYR A 189 -1.90 -18.87 12.55
C TYR A 189 -2.48 -18.22 11.30
N ASN A 190 -2.29 -18.77 10.11
CA ASN A 190 -2.87 -18.24 8.88
C ASN A 190 -4.41 -18.33 8.87
N MET A 191 -4.98 -19.33 9.55
CA MET A 191 -6.42 -19.50 9.73
C MET A 191 -6.99 -18.57 10.83
N ILE A 192 -6.20 -18.27 11.86
CA ILE A 192 -6.55 -17.26 12.87
C ILE A 192 -6.39 -15.86 12.27
N ALA A 193 -5.31 -15.59 11.55
CA ALA A 193 -5.11 -14.34 10.80
C ALA A 193 -6.15 -14.16 9.67
N SER A 194 -6.73 -15.25 9.15
CA SER A 194 -7.86 -15.15 8.21
C SER A 194 -9.19 -14.85 8.92
N GLN A 195 -9.32 -15.18 10.20
CA GLN A 195 -10.35 -14.66 11.11
C GLN A 195 -9.92 -13.26 11.57
N GLN A 196 -10.30 -12.22 10.81
CA GLN A 196 -9.83 -10.84 10.95
C GLN A 196 -9.63 -10.34 12.40
N GLU A 197 -8.43 -10.50 12.95
CA GLU A 197 -7.95 -9.68 14.05
C GLU A 197 -7.64 -8.29 13.48
N VAL A 198 -8.51 -7.33 13.77
CA VAL A 198 -8.34 -5.94 13.33
C VAL A 198 -7.08 -5.40 14.01
N SER A 199 -6.10 -4.92 13.22
CA SER A 199 -4.85 -4.44 13.81
C SER A 199 -5.08 -3.21 14.69
N GLY A 200 -4.25 -3.00 15.71
CA GLY A 200 -4.34 -1.80 16.55
C GLY A 200 -4.31 -0.49 15.74
N VAL A 201 -3.55 -0.48 14.64
CA VAL A 201 -3.46 0.65 13.69
C VAL A 201 -4.77 0.83 12.91
N GLN A 202 -5.44 -0.25 12.50
CA GLN A 202 -6.77 -0.19 11.88
C GLN A 202 -7.84 0.30 12.86
N VAL A 203 -7.82 -0.18 14.11
CA VAL A 203 -8.73 0.29 15.16
C VAL A 203 -8.50 1.78 15.42
N ALA A 204 -7.25 2.20 15.60
CA ALA A 204 -6.91 3.60 15.79
C ALA A 204 -7.35 4.46 14.60
N SER A 205 -7.15 4.00 13.36
CA SER A 205 -7.61 4.70 12.15
C SER A 205 -9.12 4.92 12.15
N TYR A 206 -9.88 3.88 12.50
CA TYR A 206 -11.34 3.98 12.62
C TYR A 206 -11.77 4.96 13.72
N LEU A 207 -11.17 4.88 14.91
CA LEU A 207 -11.48 5.76 16.04
C LEU A 207 -11.11 7.22 15.77
N MET A 208 -10.05 7.46 14.99
CA MET A 208 -9.64 8.79 14.55
C MET A 208 -10.48 9.33 13.37
N ASN A 209 -11.49 8.58 12.92
CA ASN A 209 -12.32 8.91 11.78
C ASN A 209 -11.50 9.18 10.50
N TYR A 210 -10.47 8.38 10.26
CA TYR A 210 -9.68 8.43 9.04
C TYR A 210 -10.30 7.60 7.92
N ASP A 211 -10.10 8.06 6.70
CA ASP A 211 -10.68 7.45 5.51
C ASP A 211 -10.11 6.05 5.27
N ASN A 212 -11.01 5.11 4.98
CA ASN A 212 -10.68 3.74 4.60
C ASN A 212 -10.57 3.53 3.08
N HIS A 213 -10.93 4.56 2.32
CA HIS A 213 -10.79 4.62 0.88
C HIS A 213 -10.62 6.08 0.45
N TYR A 214 -9.92 6.30 -0.66
CA TYR A 214 -9.63 7.63 -1.19
C TYR A 214 -10.08 7.71 -2.64
N THR A 215 -10.75 8.80 -3.00
CA THR A 215 -11.16 9.06 -4.38
C THR A 215 -11.44 10.56 -4.56
N ILE A 216 -11.49 11.02 -5.81
CA ILE A 216 -11.99 12.36 -6.18
C ILE A 216 -13.39 12.31 -6.80
N HIS A 217 -13.97 11.12 -6.98
CA HIS A 217 -15.27 10.97 -7.63
C HIS A 217 -16.41 10.91 -6.63
N ASN A 218 -17.52 11.55 -6.99
CA ASN A 218 -18.78 11.41 -6.29
C ASN A 218 -19.59 10.26 -6.92
N TYR A 219 -20.16 9.41 -6.06
CA TYR A 219 -20.96 8.27 -6.49
C TYR A 219 -22.41 8.48 -6.08
N ILE A 220 -23.34 8.21 -7.01
CA ILE A 220 -24.78 8.28 -6.75
C ILE A 220 -25.35 6.88 -6.93
N GLN A 221 -26.04 6.38 -5.92
CA GLN A 221 -26.78 5.13 -6.03
C GLN A 221 -28.06 5.39 -6.82
N LYS A 222 -28.21 4.75 -7.97
CA LYS A 222 -29.49 4.75 -8.71
C LYS A 222 -30.30 3.53 -8.29
N SER A 223 -31.50 3.74 -7.78
CA SER A 223 -32.52 2.71 -7.71
C SER A 223 -33.17 2.59 -9.09
N PHE A 224 -33.16 1.39 -9.65
CA PHE A 224 -33.99 1.09 -10.81
C PHE A 224 -35.34 0.63 -10.27
N SER A 225 -36.37 1.48 -10.39
CA SER A 225 -37.76 1.03 -10.30
C SER A 225 -38.13 0.41 -11.64
N TYR A 226 -38.66 -0.81 -11.63
CA TYR A 226 -39.31 -1.37 -12.81
C TYR A 226 -40.50 -0.45 -13.15
N LEU A 227 -40.56 -0.01 -14.40
CA LEU A 227 -41.79 0.58 -14.93
C LEU A 227 -42.71 -0.61 -15.23
N ASP A 228 -43.83 -0.67 -14.50
CA ASP A 228 -44.91 -1.65 -14.72
C ASP A 228 -45.49 -1.55 -16.14
#